data_AF-A2FNL1-F1
#
_entry.id   AF-A2FNL1-F1
#
_cell.length_a   1.000
_cell.length_b   1.000
_cell.length_c   1.000
_cell.angle_alpha   90.00
_cell.angle_beta   90.00
_cell.angle_gamma   90.00
#
_symmetry.space_group_name_H-M   'P 1'
#
loop_
_entity.id
_entity.type
_entity.pdbx_description
1 polymer ?
#
loop_
_entity_poly.entity_id
_entity_poly.type
_entity_poly.pdbx_seq_one_letter_code
_entity_poly.pdbx_strand_id
1 'polypeptide(L)'
;MICQQSGNSSLSNANISNCIANYGVAFKYEYFKSPSKVSFCNFERLKANSGIITQFTSSGGRIENCNYINNSQRLNGIVEVSNKNLEILSCSFENNSGGALFAATSAQIYIYHCSIDKYSESIFSGVIDTYDMTTDPFQNGLKFYELGQCEGYHKIFHYPPTHPITPVVSSNRRR
;
A
#
# COMPACT_ATOMS: atom_id res chain seq x y z
N MET A 1 7.39 2.87 -0.58
CA MET A 1 6.01 3.31 -0.86
C MET A 1 5.73 3.17 -2.34
N ILE A 2 4.77 2.33 -2.71
CA ILE A 2 4.21 2.27 -4.06
C ILE A 2 3.06 3.28 -4.10
N CYS A 3 3.18 4.34 -4.91
CA CYS A 3 2.13 5.33 -5.09
C CYS A 3 1.58 5.22 -6.51
N GLN A 4 0.30 4.95 -6.64
CA GLN A 4 -0.37 4.85 -7.93
C GLN A 4 -1.50 5.88 -7.97
N GLN A 5 -1.57 6.65 -9.06
CA GLN A 5 -2.51 7.78 -9.22
C GLN A 5 -3.42 7.65 -10.46
N SER A 6 -3.18 6.63 -11.30
CA SER A 6 -4.01 6.36 -12.49
C SER A 6 -3.87 4.91 -12.97
N GLY A 7 -4.82 4.47 -13.81
CA GLY A 7 -4.82 3.14 -14.45
C GLY A 7 -5.64 2.08 -13.71
N ASN A 8 -5.39 0.80 -14.00
CA ASN A 8 -5.84 -0.32 -13.16
C ASN A 8 -4.70 -0.64 -12.19
N SER A 9 -5.01 -0.93 -10.93
CA SER A 9 -3.98 -1.24 -9.94
C SER A 9 -4.27 -2.49 -9.14
N SER A 10 -3.28 -3.38 -9.14
CA SER A 10 -3.26 -4.58 -8.33
C SER A 10 -1.89 -4.78 -7.72
N LEU A 11 -1.83 -5.04 -6.41
CA LEU A 11 -0.64 -5.53 -5.73
C LEU A 11 -0.91 -6.96 -5.28
N SER A 12 -0.09 -7.91 -5.69
CA SER A 12 -0.27 -9.30 -5.27
C SER A 12 1.04 -10.03 -5.06
N ASN A 13 1.01 -11.05 -4.21
CA ASN A 13 2.11 -11.98 -3.98
C ASN A 13 3.42 -11.28 -3.56
N ALA A 14 3.28 -10.23 -2.75
CA ALA A 14 4.40 -9.38 -2.33
C ALA A 14 4.68 -9.51 -0.84
N ASN A 15 5.96 -9.46 -0.48
CA ASN A 15 6.41 -9.29 0.90
C ASN A 15 7.12 -7.94 1.01
N ILE A 16 6.56 -7.02 1.80
CA ILE A 16 7.16 -5.72 2.08
C ILE A 16 7.49 -5.72 3.57
N SER A 17 8.79 -5.65 3.89
CA SER A 17 9.24 -5.69 5.27
C SER A 17 10.32 -4.67 5.59
N ASN A 18 10.47 -4.34 6.88
CA ASN A 18 11.56 -3.52 7.41
C ASN A 18 11.71 -2.14 6.75
N CYS A 19 10.61 -1.54 6.30
CA CYS A 19 10.62 -0.22 5.69
C CYS A 19 10.22 0.85 6.70
N ILE A 20 10.92 1.98 6.69
CA ILE A 20 10.61 3.15 7.51
C ILE A 20 10.40 4.34 6.57
N ALA A 21 9.30 5.06 6.72
CA ALA A 21 9.02 6.26 5.93
C ALA A 21 8.28 7.31 6.76
N ASN A 22 8.35 8.56 6.31
CA ASN A 22 7.64 9.64 7.00
C ASN A 22 6.15 9.68 6.66
N TYR A 23 5.75 9.55 5.39
CA TYR A 23 4.36 9.81 4.95
C TYR A 23 3.59 8.57 4.49
N GLY A 24 4.25 7.51 4.05
CA GLY A 24 3.60 6.24 3.72
C GLY A 24 4.62 5.15 3.43
N VAL A 25 4.33 3.91 3.82
CA VAL A 25 5.33 2.84 3.84
C VAL A 25 5.05 1.75 2.83
N ALA A 26 3.84 1.17 2.82
CA ALA A 26 3.48 0.11 1.88
C ALA A 26 3.01 0.69 0.55
N PHE A 27 1.73 1.09 0.46
CA PHE A 27 1.15 1.58 -0.77
C PHE A 27 0.05 2.62 -0.57
N LYS A 28 -0.15 3.42 -1.61
CA LYS A 28 -1.15 4.47 -1.69
C LYS A 28 -1.84 4.46 -3.05
N TYR A 29 -3.17 4.36 -3.04
CA TYR A 29 -4.02 4.44 -4.23
C TYR A 29 -4.83 5.73 -4.22
N GLU A 30 -4.62 6.60 -5.23
CA GLU A 30 -5.32 7.88 -5.33
C GLU A 30 -6.12 8.01 -6.64
N TYR A 31 -7.36 8.50 -6.52
CA TYR A 31 -8.22 8.94 -7.63
C TYR A 31 -8.61 7.87 -8.68
N PHE A 32 -8.78 6.61 -8.28
CA PHE A 32 -9.21 5.55 -9.19
C PHE A 32 -10.72 5.50 -9.41
N LYS A 33 -11.11 5.32 -10.68
CA LYS A 33 -12.49 4.94 -11.03
C LYS A 33 -12.76 3.46 -10.81
N SER A 34 -11.78 2.60 -11.07
CA SER A 34 -11.88 1.15 -10.87
C SER A 34 -11.46 0.75 -9.46
N PRO A 35 -12.10 -0.26 -8.83
CA PRO A 35 -11.64 -0.79 -7.55
C PRO A 35 -10.20 -1.31 -7.63
N SER A 36 -9.36 -0.92 -6.66
CA SER A 36 -8.00 -1.43 -6.53
C SER A 36 -7.99 -2.75 -5.78
N LYS A 37 -7.07 -3.66 -6.13
CA LYS A 37 -6.97 -4.99 -5.49
C LYS A 37 -5.63 -5.19 -4.81
N VAL A 38 -5.64 -5.67 -3.58
CA VAL A 38 -4.45 -6.09 -2.84
C VAL A 38 -4.67 -7.49 -2.33
N SER A 39 -3.86 -8.45 -2.76
CA SER A 39 -4.12 -9.85 -2.46
C SER A 39 -2.86 -10.65 -2.17
N PHE A 40 -2.89 -11.56 -1.20
CA PHE A 40 -1.74 -12.44 -0.90
C PHE A 40 -0.48 -11.61 -0.64
N CYS A 41 -0.53 -10.65 0.28
CA CYS A 41 0.61 -9.79 0.62
C CYS A 41 0.97 -9.88 2.10
N ASN A 42 2.25 -9.74 2.43
CA ASN A 42 2.74 -9.61 3.78
C ASN A 42 3.37 -8.23 3.99
N PHE A 43 2.89 -7.52 5.00
CA PHE A 43 3.36 -6.20 5.42
C PHE A 43 3.89 -6.33 6.85
N GLU A 44 5.21 -6.36 7.00
CA GLU A 44 5.85 -6.71 8.27
C GLU A 44 6.86 -5.66 8.73
N ARG A 45 6.80 -5.25 10.00
CA ARG A 45 7.79 -4.31 10.57
C ARG A 45 7.89 -3.00 9.77
N LEU A 46 6.76 -2.53 9.26
CA LEU A 46 6.67 -1.24 8.57
C LEU A 46 6.46 -0.11 9.59
N LYS A 47 7.12 1.03 9.39
CA LYS A 47 6.98 2.19 10.29
C LYS A 47 6.71 3.49 9.53
N ALA A 48 5.53 4.07 9.75
CA ALA A 48 5.13 5.37 9.22
C ALA A 48 5.20 6.45 10.31
N ASN A 49 6.23 7.32 10.29
CA ASN A 49 6.44 8.29 11.37
C ASN A 49 5.33 9.36 11.48
N SER A 50 4.79 9.77 10.34
CA SER A 50 3.78 10.84 10.21
C SER A 50 2.74 10.48 9.14
N GLY A 51 2.58 9.18 8.88
CA GLY A 51 1.86 8.68 7.72
C GLY A 51 1.06 7.43 8.04
N ILE A 52 0.63 6.75 6.98
CA ILE A 52 -0.21 5.55 7.02
C ILE A 52 0.51 4.41 6.31
N ILE A 53 0.27 3.16 6.72
CA ILE A 53 0.88 2.01 6.04
C ILE A 53 0.22 1.80 4.67
N THR A 54 -1.11 1.72 4.66
CA THR A 54 -1.95 1.46 3.48
C THR A 54 -3.05 2.52 3.36
N GLN A 55 -3.10 3.24 2.24
CA GLN A 55 -4.09 4.31 2.05
C GLN A 55 -4.82 4.23 0.70
N PHE A 56 -6.14 4.42 0.74
CA PHE A 56 -7.03 4.53 -0.41
C PHE A 56 -7.72 5.90 -0.39
N THR A 57 -7.31 6.82 -1.26
CA THR A 57 -7.87 8.18 -1.34
C THR A 57 -8.72 8.30 -2.59
N SER A 58 -10.01 8.62 -2.42
CA SER A 58 -10.97 8.72 -3.52
C SER A 58 -10.96 7.50 -4.44
N SER A 59 -10.65 6.34 -3.85
CA SER A 59 -10.44 5.06 -4.50
C SER A 59 -11.06 3.99 -3.62
N GLY A 60 -11.89 3.13 -4.18
CA GLY A 60 -12.38 1.95 -3.48
C GLY A 60 -11.47 0.75 -3.76
N GLY A 61 -11.73 -0.36 -3.08
CA GLY A 61 -10.97 -1.56 -3.37
C GLY A 61 -11.30 -2.75 -2.51
N ARG A 62 -10.45 -3.77 -2.65
CA ARG A 62 -10.47 -4.98 -1.85
C ARG A 62 -9.05 -5.32 -1.39
N ILE A 63 -8.89 -5.52 -0.09
CA ILE A 63 -7.71 -6.16 0.51
C ILE A 63 -8.14 -7.56 0.92
N GLU A 64 -7.56 -8.58 0.30
CA GLU A 64 -7.91 -9.96 0.60
C GLU A 64 -6.67 -10.78 0.91
N ASN A 65 -6.77 -11.71 1.86
CA ASN A 65 -5.68 -12.63 2.17
C ASN A 65 -4.34 -11.91 2.39
N CYS A 66 -4.31 -10.91 3.27
CA CYS A 66 -3.09 -10.15 3.56
C CYS A 66 -2.77 -10.19 5.05
N ASN A 67 -1.48 -10.09 5.37
CA ASN A 67 -0.97 -10.05 6.73
C ASN A 67 -0.36 -8.69 7.02
N TYR A 68 -0.78 -8.07 8.11
CA TYR A 68 -0.19 -6.87 8.69
C TYR A 68 0.38 -7.24 10.06
N ILE A 69 1.70 -7.35 10.18
CA ILE A 69 2.37 -7.87 11.36
C ILE A 69 3.41 -6.88 11.88
N ASN A 70 3.38 -6.56 13.18
CA ASN A 70 4.39 -5.71 13.83
C ASN A 70 4.56 -4.33 13.17
N ASN A 71 3.52 -3.77 12.55
CA ASN A 71 3.62 -2.46 11.92
C ASN A 71 3.33 -1.35 12.92
N SER A 72 3.82 -0.15 12.61
CA SER A 72 3.55 1.03 13.41
C SER A 72 3.33 2.29 12.59
N GLN A 73 2.42 3.14 13.06
CA GLN A 73 2.07 4.41 12.43
C GLN A 73 1.60 5.41 13.48
N ARG A 74 1.66 6.70 13.16
CA ARG A 74 1.25 7.76 14.08
C ARG A 74 -0.17 8.30 13.83
N LEU A 75 -0.70 8.13 12.63
CA LEU A 75 -1.97 8.73 12.19
C LEU A 75 -3.15 7.75 12.22
N ASN A 76 -4.23 8.12 11.52
CA ASN A 76 -5.61 7.65 11.68
C ASN A 76 -5.85 6.15 11.45
N GLY A 77 -4.94 5.39 10.83
CA GLY A 77 -5.16 3.96 10.52
C GLY A 77 -3.87 3.25 10.08
N ILE A 78 -3.72 1.94 10.33
CA ILE A 78 -2.82 1.08 9.52
C ILE A 78 -3.36 1.04 8.09
N VAL A 79 -4.68 0.83 7.97
CA VAL A 79 -5.45 0.89 6.71
C VAL A 79 -6.41 2.07 6.79
N GLU A 80 -6.31 2.97 5.82
CA GLU A 80 -7.22 4.12 5.69
C GLU A 80 -7.93 4.12 4.33
N VAL A 81 -9.21 4.48 4.32
CA VAL A 81 -9.97 4.80 3.11
C VAL A 81 -10.71 6.14 3.22
N SER A 82 -10.76 6.88 2.12
CA SER A 82 -11.58 8.09 2.00
C SER A 82 -12.41 8.17 0.71
N ASN A 83 -13.62 8.72 0.83
CA ASN A 83 -14.59 9.01 -0.25
C ASN A 83 -15.14 7.79 -1.04
N LYS A 84 -14.72 6.57 -0.73
CA LYS A 84 -15.10 5.32 -1.40
C LYS A 84 -15.12 4.16 -0.42
N ASN A 85 -15.61 3.00 -0.85
CA ASN A 85 -15.74 1.82 0.01
C ASN A 85 -14.54 0.86 -0.14
N LEU A 86 -14.18 0.21 0.96
CA LEU A 86 -13.11 -0.77 1.03
C LEU A 86 -13.62 -2.07 1.66
N GLU A 87 -13.35 -3.19 1.01
CA GLU A 87 -13.59 -4.51 1.59
C GLU A 87 -12.27 -5.10 2.09
N ILE A 88 -12.27 -5.64 3.31
CA ILE A 88 -11.14 -6.33 3.92
C ILE A 88 -11.60 -7.76 4.24
N LEU A 89 -10.99 -8.74 3.56
CA LEU A 89 -11.43 -10.13 3.58
C LEU A 89 -10.28 -11.06 3.96
N SER A 90 -10.48 -11.96 4.93
CA SER A 90 -9.51 -13.04 5.20
C SER A 90 -8.09 -12.55 5.52
N CYS A 91 -7.98 -11.37 6.13
CA CYS A 91 -6.73 -10.75 6.52
C CYS A 91 -6.38 -11.03 7.99
N SER A 92 -5.10 -10.92 8.32
CA SER A 92 -4.60 -10.98 9.70
C SER A 92 -3.92 -9.67 10.07
N PHE A 93 -4.26 -9.14 11.24
CA PHE A 93 -3.66 -7.96 11.85
C PHE A 93 -3.13 -8.36 13.22
N GLU A 94 -1.80 -8.47 13.33
CA GLU A 94 -1.12 -8.96 14.53
C GLU A 94 -0.07 -7.97 15.02
N ASN A 95 -0.16 -7.59 16.29
CA ASN A 95 0.78 -6.72 17.01
C ASN A 95 1.10 -5.42 16.26
N ASN A 96 0.10 -4.85 15.59
CA ASN A 96 0.20 -3.52 15.01
C ASN A 96 -0.01 -2.47 16.11
N SER A 97 0.64 -1.31 15.97
CA SER A 97 0.70 -0.32 17.04
C SER A 97 0.71 1.12 16.54
N GLY A 98 0.33 2.02 17.44
CA GLY A 98 0.16 3.44 17.09
C GLY A 98 -1.13 3.66 16.32
N GLY A 99 -1.74 4.84 16.50
CA GLY A 99 -3.01 5.20 15.88
C GLY A 99 -4.15 4.18 16.08
N ALA A 100 -5.16 4.28 15.23
CA ALA A 100 -6.16 3.23 15.07
C ALA A 100 -5.69 2.20 14.03
N LEU A 101 -6.31 1.01 14.02
CA LEU A 101 -6.05 -0.03 13.03
C LEU A 101 -6.71 0.32 11.69
N PHE A 102 -7.96 0.80 11.75
CA PHE A 102 -8.75 1.17 10.57
C PHE A 102 -9.22 2.62 10.65
N ALA A 103 -9.16 3.33 9.52
CA ALA A 103 -9.72 4.67 9.38
C ALA A 103 -10.64 4.82 8.18
N ALA A 104 -11.80 5.44 8.40
CA ALA A 104 -12.77 5.73 7.35
C ALA A 104 -13.17 7.22 7.36
N THR A 105 -12.94 7.91 6.23
CA THR A 105 -13.35 9.31 6.04
C THR A 105 -14.34 9.45 4.90
N SER A 106 -15.61 9.80 5.18
CA SER A 106 -16.68 9.84 4.14
C SER A 106 -16.71 8.56 3.29
N ALA A 107 -16.52 7.42 3.95
CA ALA A 107 -16.22 6.12 3.36
C ALA A 107 -16.79 4.99 4.23
N GLN A 108 -16.91 3.79 3.66
CA GLN A 108 -17.26 2.59 4.40
C GLN A 108 -16.18 1.51 4.27
N ILE A 109 -15.76 0.93 5.40
CA ILE A 109 -14.95 -0.29 5.44
C ILE A 109 -15.86 -1.45 5.81
N TYR A 110 -15.78 -2.56 5.09
CA TYR A 110 -16.42 -3.81 5.45
C TYR A 110 -15.35 -4.85 5.79
N ILE A 111 -15.45 -5.48 6.96
CA ILE A 111 -14.46 -6.44 7.45
C ILE A 111 -15.10 -7.82 7.57
N TYR A 112 -14.60 -8.76 6.78
CA TYR A 112 -15.10 -10.12 6.68
C TYR A 112 -14.02 -11.13 7.02
N HIS A 113 -14.34 -12.05 7.94
CA HIS A 113 -13.48 -13.18 8.27
C HIS A 113 -12.02 -12.74 8.53
N CYS A 114 -11.77 -11.71 9.34
CA CYS A 114 -10.41 -11.26 9.64
C CYS A 114 -10.02 -11.63 11.06
N SER A 115 -8.73 -11.93 11.28
CA SER A 115 -8.17 -12.13 12.61
C SER A 115 -7.46 -10.85 13.05
N ILE A 116 -7.90 -10.26 14.16
CA ILE A 116 -7.42 -8.98 14.66
C ILE A 116 -7.12 -9.15 16.16
N ASP A 117 -5.86 -8.97 16.56
CA ASP A 117 -5.44 -9.12 17.95
C ASP A 117 -5.85 -7.91 18.82
N LYS A 118 -5.78 -6.70 18.26
CA LYS A 118 -6.10 -5.44 18.93
C LYS A 118 -6.89 -4.53 17.99
N TYR A 119 -8.22 -4.58 18.11
CA TYR A 119 -9.10 -3.73 17.34
C TYR A 119 -9.04 -2.26 17.80
N SER A 120 -8.95 -1.34 16.85
CA SER A 120 -9.13 0.10 17.10
C SER A 120 -9.51 0.81 15.80
N GLU A 121 -10.30 1.87 15.91
CA GLU A 121 -10.86 2.58 14.76
C GLU A 121 -10.83 4.10 14.90
N SER A 122 -10.83 4.79 13.75
CA SER A 122 -10.97 6.25 13.65
C SER A 122 -11.95 6.60 12.52
N ILE A 123 -13.06 7.26 12.87
CA ILE A 123 -14.17 7.50 11.94
C ILE A 123 -14.37 9.01 11.77
N PHE A 124 -14.27 9.49 10.53
CA PHE A 124 -14.56 10.87 10.15
C PHE A 124 -15.69 10.89 9.13
N SER A 125 -16.94 10.92 9.59
CA SER A 125 -18.12 10.83 8.69
C SER A 125 -18.13 9.54 7.84
N GLY A 126 -17.60 8.42 8.36
CA GLY A 126 -17.58 7.12 7.70
C GLY A 126 -18.26 6.02 8.51
N VAL A 127 -18.13 4.77 8.06
CA VAL A 127 -18.63 3.57 8.76
C VAL A 127 -17.59 2.47 8.67
N ILE A 128 -17.42 1.70 9.75
CA ILE A 128 -16.65 0.45 9.73
C ILE A 128 -17.61 -0.66 10.17
N ASP A 129 -17.89 -1.58 9.26
CA ASP A 129 -18.79 -2.70 9.46
C ASP A 129 -17.99 -3.96 9.80
N THR A 130 -18.22 -4.46 11.01
CA THR A 130 -17.55 -5.62 11.59
C THR A 130 -18.51 -6.79 11.82
N TYR A 131 -19.71 -6.78 11.22
CA TYR A 131 -20.75 -7.76 11.51
C TYR A 131 -20.30 -9.22 11.26
N ASP A 132 -19.49 -9.42 10.22
CA ASP A 132 -18.96 -10.73 9.80
C ASP A 132 -17.51 -10.95 10.24
N MET A 133 -17.03 -10.22 11.25
CA MET A 133 -15.73 -10.49 11.86
C MET A 133 -15.78 -11.78 12.68
N THR A 134 -14.87 -12.70 12.37
CA THR A 134 -14.63 -13.88 13.18
C THR A 134 -13.88 -13.50 14.46
N THR A 135 -14.32 -14.01 15.61
CA THR A 135 -13.57 -13.86 16.87
C THR A 135 -12.44 -14.87 17.00
N ASP A 136 -12.50 -15.96 16.23
CA ASP A 136 -11.48 -17.00 16.27
C ASP A 136 -10.21 -16.53 15.57
N PRO A 137 -9.05 -16.59 16.25
CA PRO A 137 -7.79 -16.27 15.61
C PRO A 137 -7.48 -17.33 14.55
N PHE A 138 -7.32 -16.88 13.31
CA PHE A 138 -6.75 -17.69 12.24
C PHE A 138 -5.58 -16.91 11.64
N GLN A 139 -4.47 -17.61 11.39
CA GLN A 139 -3.37 -17.02 10.64
C GLN A 139 -3.53 -17.38 9.17
N ASN A 140 -3.52 -16.37 8.31
CA ASN A 140 -3.33 -16.61 6.90
C ASN A 140 -1.86 -17.01 6.72
N GLY A 141 -1.62 -18.32 6.64
CA GLY A 141 -0.29 -18.94 6.56
C GLY A 141 0.39 -18.71 5.22
N LEU A 142 0.43 -17.47 4.75
CA LEU A 142 1.22 -17.03 3.60
C LEU A 142 2.71 -17.19 3.91
N LYS A 143 3.18 -18.44 3.89
CA LYS A 143 4.59 -18.73 3.72
C LYS A 143 4.90 -18.46 2.25
N PHE A 144 5.40 -17.27 1.98
CA PHE A 144 6.20 -17.08 0.78
C PHE A 144 7.39 -18.02 0.94
N TYR A 145 7.39 -19.13 0.19
CA TYR A 145 8.63 -19.85 -0.04
C TYR A 145 9.62 -18.80 -0.53
N GLU A 146 10.75 -18.69 0.15
CA GLU A 146 11.90 -17.97 -0.39
C GLU A 146 12.20 -18.61 -1.73
N LEU A 147 11.58 -18.10 -2.80
CA LEU A 147 12.05 -18.34 -4.15
C LEU A 147 13.45 -17.76 -4.12
N GLY A 148 14.44 -18.66 -4.08
CA GLY A 148 15.85 -18.30 -4.05
C GLY A 148 16.07 -17.16 -5.02
N GLN A 149 16.70 -16.10 -4.53
CA GLN A 149 16.94 -14.82 -5.20
C GLN A 149 16.90 -14.95 -6.72
N CYS A 150 15.76 -14.66 -7.34
CA CYS A 150 15.74 -14.39 -8.76
C CYS A 150 16.36 -13.00 -8.93
N GLU A 151 17.69 -12.92 -8.93
CA GLU A 151 18.44 -11.74 -9.35
C GLU A 151 18.17 -11.51 -10.85
N GLY A 152 17.06 -10.86 -11.16
CA GLY A 152 16.78 -10.36 -12.49
C GLY A 152 17.57 -9.07 -12.71
N TYR A 153 18.68 -9.13 -13.43
CA TYR A 153 19.36 -7.92 -13.94
C TYR A 153 18.45 -7.23 -14.95
N HIS A 154 17.66 -6.25 -14.49
CA HIS A 154 16.92 -5.38 -15.41
C HIS A 154 17.89 -4.35 -15.99
N LYS A 155 18.36 -4.57 -17.23
CA LYS A 155 19.08 -3.53 -17.98
C LYS A 155 18.09 -2.43 -18.33
N ILE A 156 18.17 -1.30 -17.62
CA ILE A 156 17.52 -0.07 -18.03
C ILE A 156 18.33 0.49 -19.22
N PHE A 157 17.82 0.27 -20.42
CA PHE A 157 18.37 0.91 -21.62
C PHE A 157 18.05 2.40 -21.57
N HIS A 158 19.07 3.22 -21.31
CA HIS A 158 18.98 4.65 -21.58
C HIS A 158 19.06 4.81 -23.10
N TYR A 159 17.93 5.16 -23.72
CA TYR A 159 17.99 5.66 -25.09
C TYR A 159 18.69 7.03 -25.06
N PRO A 160 19.71 7.26 -25.90
CA PRO A 160 20.35 8.55 -25.96
C PRO A 160 19.33 9.62 -26.37
N PRO A 161 19.43 10.85 -25.84
CA PRO A 161 18.51 11.93 -26.16
C PRO A 161 18.50 12.17 -27.68
N THR A 162 17.31 12.09 -28.27
CA THR A 162 17.07 12.31 -29.70
C THR A 162 17.09 13.81 -30.03
N HIS A 163 18.20 14.50 -29.80
CA HIS A 163 18.44 15.82 -30.41
C HIS A 163 19.93 16.01 -30.70
N PRO A 164 20.33 16.29 -31.95
CA PRO A 164 21.70 16.63 -32.26
C PRO A 164 22.04 18.00 -31.68
N ILE A 165 23.04 18.05 -30.79
CA ILE A 165 23.70 19.29 -30.38
C ILE A 165 24.46 19.79 -31.62
N THR A 166 23.99 20.88 -32.22
CA THR A 166 24.73 21.58 -33.27
C THR A 166 25.96 22.27 -32.67
N PRO A 167 27.18 22.02 -33.16
CA PRO A 167 28.36 22.74 -32.69
C PRO A 167 28.33 24.18 -33.22
N VAL A 168 28.50 25.15 -32.32
CA VAL A 168 28.75 26.55 -32.66
C VAL A 168 30.14 26.65 -33.27
N VAL A 169 30.21 26.85 -34.59
CA VAL A 169 31.46 27.17 -35.31
C VAL A 169 31.74 28.65 -35.13
N SER A 170 32.77 29.00 -34.34
CA SER A 170 33.37 30.33 -34.38
C SER A 170 34.33 30.39 -35.58
N SER A 171 34.00 31.23 -36.55
CA SER A 171 34.82 31.46 -37.74
C SER A 171 35.85 32.54 -37.48
N ASN A 172 37.12 32.15 -37.30
CA ASN A 172 38.24 33.08 -37.47
C ASN A 172 38.64 33.11 -38.95
N ARG A 173 38.26 34.17 -39.67
CA ARG A 173 38.78 34.49 -41.00
C ARG A 173 40.28 34.78 -40.89
N ARG A 174 41.10 34.01 -41.62
CA ARG A 174 42.48 34.39 -41.94
C ARG A 174 42.48 35.48 -43.00
N ARG A 175 43.09 36.63 -42.68
CA ARG A 175 44.13 37.31 -43.47
C ARG A 175 44.87 38.26 -42.55
#